data_AF-A0A1S8FMT1-F1
#
_entry.id   AF-A0A1S8FMT1-F1
#
_cell.length_a   1.000
_cell.length_b   1.000
_cell.length_c   1.000
_cell.angle_alpha   90.00
_cell.angle_beta   90.00
_cell.angle_gamma   90.00
#
_symmetry.space_group_name_H-M   'P 1'
#
loop_
_entity.id
_entity.type
_entity.pdbx_description
1 polymer ?
#
loop_
_entity_poly.entity_id
_entity_poly.type
_entity_poly.pdbx_seq_one_letter_code
_entity_poly.pdbx_strand_id
1 'polypeptide(L)'
;MPVAVDTDGSAKTAGSPVGQRPVSTPARNFSFWAKRSVIFLLAVLLVAYGTYGVITDTLVLPAKGGGTFGFHGYPGWVCYLGLLLFAGAMLAEAFDKELPAKKGSSRKIHIYLGTSALLLTALAIALEVHRSDKAYVCTDVEYARVRSPEKAVSAVIFTRYCAEYDPMTSKNPIQMIMVAKNSETLPSNLQRTPVIWMNDNDIDGVSWTEGKLFVRYRAREHVKKGIAPQASSDFPVPVALVRR
;
A
#
# COMPACT_ATOMS: atom_id res chain seq x y z
N MET A 1 86.64 51.65 32.94
CA MET A 1 85.26 51.45 33.41
C MET A 1 84.35 51.48 32.20
N PRO A 2 83.35 50.58 32.07
CA PRO A 2 83.35 49.09 32.11
C PRO A 2 83.73 48.52 30.70
N VAL A 3 84.29 47.34 30.43
CA VAL A 3 84.11 45.91 30.82
C VAL A 3 82.76 45.28 30.45
N ALA A 4 82.76 44.51 29.37
CA ALA A 4 81.88 43.37 29.06
C ALA A 4 82.61 42.59 27.94
N VAL A 5 83.37 41.51 28.16
CA VAL A 5 83.08 40.15 28.66
C VAL A 5 82.06 39.40 27.81
N ASP A 6 82.61 38.42 27.09
CA ASP A 6 81.97 37.39 26.27
C ASP A 6 80.82 36.65 26.96
N THR A 7 79.85 36.24 26.16
CA THR A 7 79.21 34.93 26.34
C THR A 7 79.05 34.23 25.00
N ASP A 8 79.79 33.13 24.88
CA ASP A 8 79.61 32.05 23.92
C ASP A 8 78.15 31.60 23.84
N GLY A 9 77.69 31.38 22.62
CA GLY A 9 76.35 30.87 22.33
C GLY A 9 76.33 30.13 21.01
N SER A 10 77.13 29.07 20.92
CA SER A 10 77.16 28.10 19.81
C SER A 10 75.77 27.46 19.62
N ALA A 11 74.93 28.08 18.78
CA ALA A 11 73.66 27.49 18.37
C ALA A 11 73.92 26.52 17.21
N LYS A 12 74.02 25.25 17.57
CA LYS A 12 73.99 24.11 16.65
C LYS A 12 72.84 24.25 15.65
N THR A 13 73.22 24.12 14.39
CA THR A 13 72.37 23.84 13.22
C THR A 13 71.39 22.70 13.55
N ALA A 14 70.14 23.07 13.87
CA ALA A 14 69.04 22.14 13.89
C ALA A 14 68.68 21.80 12.44
N GLY A 15 69.17 20.65 11.96
CA GLY A 15 68.68 20.04 10.74
C GLY A 15 67.17 19.89 10.84
N SER A 16 66.44 20.55 9.93
CA SER A 16 65.02 20.28 9.74
C SER A 16 64.84 18.78 9.46
N PRO A 17 64.10 18.03 10.28
CA PRO A 17 63.66 16.72 9.86
C PRO A 17 62.68 16.96 8.71
N VAL A 18 63.07 16.50 7.53
CA VAL A 18 62.21 16.33 6.37
C VAL A 18 60.89 15.75 6.88
N GLY A 19 59.83 16.57 6.83
CA GLY A 19 58.50 16.18 7.26
C GLY A 19 58.05 14.97 6.45
N GLN A 20 58.19 13.80 7.04
CA GLN A 20 57.60 12.57 6.53
C GLN A 20 56.10 12.82 6.43
N ARG A 21 55.58 12.93 5.21
CA ARG A 21 54.13 12.92 4.97
C ARG A 21 53.60 11.64 5.61
N PRO A 22 52.55 11.71 6.44
CA PRO A 22 51.97 10.51 7.04
C PRO A 22 51.53 9.58 5.91
N VAL A 23 52.16 8.42 5.86
CA VAL A 23 51.78 7.32 4.97
C VAL A 23 50.36 6.92 5.34
N SER A 24 49.42 7.18 4.43
CA SER A 24 48.02 6.81 4.57
C SER A 24 47.92 5.30 4.79
N THR A 25 47.46 4.88 5.96
CA THR A 25 47.25 3.48 6.31
C THR A 25 46.18 2.85 5.40
N PRO A 26 46.42 1.68 4.78
CA PRO A 26 45.52 1.04 3.81
C PRO A 26 44.12 0.70 4.38
N ALA A 27 44.00 0.54 5.70
CA ALA A 27 42.74 0.30 6.39
C ALA A 27 41.71 1.45 6.19
N ARG A 28 42.18 2.69 6.00
CA ARG A 28 41.31 3.86 5.83
C ARG A 28 40.63 3.92 4.46
N ASN A 29 41.29 3.36 3.44
CA ASN A 29 40.75 3.28 2.09
C ASN A 29 39.68 2.18 2.01
N PHE A 30 39.88 1.04 2.66
CA PHE A 30 38.92 -0.07 2.63
C PHE A 30 37.56 0.27 3.26
N SER A 31 37.56 0.98 4.40
CA SER A 31 36.30 1.43 5.03
C SER A 31 35.52 2.42 4.15
N PHE A 32 36.21 3.22 3.34
CA PHE A 32 35.60 4.22 2.48
C PHE A 32 34.91 3.58 1.26
N TRP A 33 35.57 2.62 0.61
CA TRP A 33 34.99 1.83 -0.48
C TRP A 33 33.80 0.98 0.00
N ALA A 34 33.91 0.33 1.16
CA ALA A 34 32.83 -0.48 1.72
C ALA A 34 31.54 0.34 1.96
N LYS A 35 31.65 1.56 2.53
CA LYS A 35 30.49 2.44 2.76
C LYS A 35 29.79 2.85 1.46
N ARG A 36 30.57 3.09 0.40
CA ARG A 36 30.04 3.47 -0.92
C ARG A 36 29.35 2.32 -1.63
N SER A 37 29.95 1.13 -1.59
CA SER A 37 29.32 -0.07 -2.14
C SER A 37 27.99 -0.37 -1.46
N VAL A 38 27.88 -0.15 -0.14
CA VAL A 38 26.61 -0.28 0.59
C VAL A 38 25.57 0.76 0.12
N ILE A 39 25.95 2.02 -0.05
CA ILE A 39 25.04 3.06 -0.54
C ILE A 39 24.54 2.73 -1.96
N PHE A 40 25.44 2.30 -2.84
CA PHE A 40 25.09 1.93 -4.21
C PHE A 40 24.16 0.72 -4.23
N LEU A 41 24.46 -0.32 -3.44
CA LEU A 41 23.62 -1.50 -3.31
C LEU A 41 22.23 -1.15 -2.78
N LEU A 42 22.15 -0.30 -1.75
CA LEU A 42 20.88 0.18 -1.20
C LEU A 42 20.06 0.95 -2.24
N ALA A 43 20.69 1.84 -3.01
CA ALA A 43 20.03 2.58 -4.08
C ALA A 43 19.47 1.62 -5.14
N VAL A 44 20.26 0.64 -5.59
CA VAL A 44 19.81 -0.37 -6.57
C VAL A 44 18.66 -1.20 -6.02
N LEU A 45 18.75 -1.67 -4.78
CA LEU A 45 17.68 -2.45 -4.14
C LEU A 45 16.39 -1.62 -3.99
N LEU A 46 16.51 -0.34 -3.63
CA LEU A 46 15.36 0.55 -3.48
C LEU A 46 14.67 0.79 -4.82
N VAL A 47 15.44 1.00 -5.90
CA VAL A 47 14.92 1.15 -7.25
C VAL A 47 14.25 -0.14 -7.69
N ALA A 48 14.92 -1.28 -7.56
CA ALA A 48 14.37 -2.59 -7.92
C ALA A 48 13.06 -2.90 -7.17
N TYR A 49 13.02 -2.62 -5.86
CA TYR A 49 11.84 -2.76 -5.02
C TYR A 49 10.70 -1.86 -5.51
N GLY A 50 11.00 -0.59 -5.77
CA GLY A 50 10.04 0.37 -6.28
C GLY A 50 9.48 -0.02 -7.65
N THR A 51 10.35 -0.44 -8.57
CA THR A 51 9.95 -0.89 -9.91
C THR A 51 9.07 -2.13 -9.84
N TYR A 52 9.45 -3.11 -9.01
CA TYR A 52 8.63 -4.30 -8.79
C TYR A 52 7.25 -3.93 -8.26
N GLY A 53 7.19 -3.11 -7.20
CA GLY A 53 5.93 -2.69 -6.59
C GLY A 53 4.99 -1.96 -7.55
N VAL A 54 5.53 -1.11 -8.43
CA VAL A 54 4.74 -0.43 -9.46
C VAL A 54 4.25 -1.40 -10.54
N ILE A 55 5.08 -2.35 -10.99
CA ILE A 55 4.68 -3.36 -11.99
C ILE A 55 3.58 -4.28 -11.44
N THR A 56 3.65 -4.64 -10.17
CA THR A 56 2.63 -5.46 -9.49
C THR A 56 1.47 -4.63 -8.93
N ASP A 57 1.42 -3.34 -9.26
CA ASP A 57 0.41 -2.36 -8.79
C ASP A 57 0.24 -2.32 -7.26
N THR A 58 1.28 -2.71 -6.52
CA THR A 58 1.29 -2.84 -5.07
C THR A 58 2.67 -2.48 -4.54
N LEU A 59 2.84 -1.24 -4.10
CA LEU A 59 4.07 -0.78 -3.43
C LEU A 59 3.83 -0.73 -1.93
N VAL A 60 4.62 -1.45 -1.13
CA VAL A 60 4.39 -1.55 0.31
C VAL A 60 5.51 -0.84 1.08
N LEU A 61 5.15 0.10 1.96
CA LEU A 61 6.11 0.69 2.89
C LEU A 61 5.89 0.14 4.30
N PRO A 62 6.96 -0.25 5.02
CA PRO A 62 6.84 -0.59 6.43
C PRO A 62 6.47 0.66 7.23
N ALA A 63 5.41 0.56 8.02
CA ALA A 63 4.98 1.62 8.92
C ALA A 63 5.56 1.41 10.33
N LYS A 64 5.77 2.51 11.05
CA LYS A 64 6.22 2.47 12.44
C LYS A 64 5.15 1.77 13.29
N GLY A 65 5.49 0.65 13.93
CA GLY A 65 4.57 -0.15 14.75
C GLY A 65 4.23 -1.53 14.19
N GLY A 66 4.92 -2.01 13.14
CA GLY A 66 4.74 -3.36 12.59
C GLY A 66 3.60 -3.49 11.57
N GLY A 67 2.92 -2.38 11.26
CA GLY A 67 1.98 -2.30 10.15
C GLY A 67 2.68 -2.08 8.81
N THR A 68 1.93 -2.24 7.72
CA THR A 68 2.37 -1.98 6.36
C THR A 68 1.41 -1.00 5.70
N PHE A 69 1.94 -0.06 4.92
CA PHE A 69 1.16 0.90 4.13
C PHE A 69 1.32 0.56 2.64
N GLY A 70 0.25 0.11 2.01
CA GLY A 70 0.23 -0.20 0.58
C GLY A 70 -0.16 1.04 -0.24
N PHE A 71 0.49 1.23 -1.39
CA PHE A 71 0.12 2.23 -2.39
C PHE A 71 -0.27 1.50 -3.69
N HIS A 72 -1.40 1.89 -4.26
CA HIS A 72 -1.98 1.21 -5.42
C HIS A 72 -2.33 2.19 -6.54
N GLY A 73 -1.97 1.90 -7.79
CA GLY A 73 -2.20 2.77 -8.93
C GLY A 73 -1.39 4.07 -8.85
N TYR A 74 -2.02 5.21 -9.15
CA TYR A 74 -1.33 6.49 -9.29
C TYR A 74 -0.55 6.99 -8.04
N PRO A 75 -0.98 6.77 -6.77
CA PRO A 75 -0.18 7.13 -5.60
C PRO A 75 1.08 6.25 -5.49
N GLY A 76 1.01 4.98 -5.94
CA GLY A 76 2.17 4.10 -6.06
C GLY A 76 3.21 4.64 -7.03
N TRP A 77 2.78 5.16 -8.19
CA TRP A 77 3.66 5.83 -9.15
C TRP A 77 4.31 7.10 -8.57
N VAL A 78 3.54 7.92 -7.84
CA VAL A 78 4.05 9.13 -7.17
C VAL A 78 5.09 8.76 -6.09
N CYS A 79 4.80 7.72 -5.30
CA CYS A 79 5.73 7.21 -4.29
C CYS A 79 7.02 6.68 -4.93
N TYR A 80 6.91 5.93 -6.02
CA TYR A 80 8.06 5.44 -6.77
C TYR A 80 8.94 6.56 -7.33
N LEU A 81 8.35 7.63 -7.87
CA LEU A 81 9.10 8.82 -8.28
C LEU A 81 9.85 9.44 -7.10
N GLY A 82 9.24 9.48 -5.91
CA GLY A 82 9.91 9.88 -4.67
C GLY A 82 11.12 8.99 -4.32
N LEU A 83 10.98 7.67 -4.45
CA LEU A 83 12.08 6.71 -4.24
C LEU A 83 13.24 6.90 -5.22
N LEU A 84 12.94 7.17 -6.50
CA LEU A 84 13.97 7.48 -7.51
C LEU A 84 14.76 8.74 -7.15
N LEU A 85 14.07 9.80 -6.72
CA LEU A 85 14.74 11.04 -6.29
C LEU A 85 15.57 10.82 -5.02
N PHE A 86 15.08 9.99 -4.08
CA PHE A 86 15.83 9.63 -2.88
C PHE A 86 17.09 8.84 -3.21
N ALA A 87 16.99 7.82 -4.08
CA ALA A 87 18.15 7.07 -4.57
C ALA A 87 19.15 7.99 -5.28
N GLY A 88 18.67 8.94 -6.10
CA GLY A 88 19.49 9.97 -6.71
C GLY A 88 20.21 10.87 -5.70
N ALA A 89 19.53 11.27 -4.61
CA ALA A 89 20.13 12.05 -3.53
C ALA A 89 21.25 11.30 -2.80
N MET A 90 21.06 9.99 -2.56
CA MET A 90 22.09 9.12 -1.95
C MET A 90 23.32 8.97 -2.86
N LEU A 91 23.11 8.81 -4.18
CA LEU A 91 24.20 8.74 -5.14
C LEU A 91 24.96 10.07 -5.22
N ALA A 92 24.25 11.21 -5.26
CA ALA A 92 24.87 12.53 -5.26
C ALA A 92 25.80 12.75 -4.05
N GLU A 93 25.41 12.27 -2.87
CA GLU A 93 26.24 12.31 -1.66
C GLU A 93 27.47 11.40 -1.76
N ALA A 94 27.31 10.20 -2.32
CA ALA A 94 28.42 9.24 -2.49
C ALA A 94 29.53 9.78 -3.42
N PHE A 95 29.13 10.53 -4.47
CA PHE A 95 30.02 11.08 -5.49
C PHE A 95 30.54 12.51 -5.19
N ASP A 96 29.96 13.23 -4.22
CA ASP A 96 30.40 14.60 -3.87
C ASP A 96 31.89 14.69 -3.48
N LYS A 97 32.46 13.60 -2.97
CA LYS A 97 33.87 13.53 -2.54
C LYS A 97 34.87 13.35 -3.70
N GLU A 98 34.42 13.03 -4.90
CA GLU A 98 35.29 12.71 -6.06
C GLU A 98 35.39 13.82 -7.11
N LEU A 99 34.46 14.79 -7.12
CA LEU A 99 34.46 15.84 -8.13
C LEU A 99 35.19 17.08 -7.58
N PRO A 100 36.45 17.36 -8.00
CA PRO A 100 37.22 18.51 -7.51
C PRO A 100 36.65 19.87 -7.93
N ALA A 101 35.59 19.91 -8.76
CA ALA A 101 35.25 21.10 -9.53
C ALA A 101 34.21 22.06 -8.91
N LYS A 102 33.48 21.72 -7.83
CA LYS A 102 32.55 22.68 -7.15
C LYS A 102 31.96 22.08 -5.86
N LYS A 103 32.68 22.20 -4.74
CA LYS A 103 32.25 21.78 -3.37
C LYS A 103 30.88 22.31 -2.90
N GLY A 104 30.22 23.21 -3.64
CA GLY A 104 28.89 23.74 -3.32
C GLY A 104 27.75 23.24 -4.22
N SER A 105 28.04 22.61 -5.37
CA SER A 105 27.01 22.26 -6.36
C SER A 105 26.30 20.94 -6.02
N SER A 106 27.05 19.91 -5.64
CA SER A 106 26.46 18.61 -5.26
C SER A 106 25.61 18.72 -4.01
N ARG A 107 26.05 19.51 -3.01
CA ARG A 107 25.27 19.78 -1.79
C ARG A 107 23.90 20.38 -2.10
N LYS A 108 23.81 21.30 -3.07
CA LYS A 108 22.52 21.85 -3.51
C LYS A 108 21.65 20.79 -4.18
N ILE A 109 22.22 19.97 -5.07
CA ILE A 109 21.53 18.88 -5.75
C ILE A 109 20.97 17.87 -4.74
N HIS A 110 21.77 17.45 -3.77
CA HIS A 110 21.33 16.55 -2.70
C HIS A 110 20.14 17.13 -1.91
N ILE A 111 20.20 18.41 -1.54
CA ILE A 111 19.10 19.09 -0.83
C ILE A 111 17.84 19.14 -1.69
N TYR A 112 17.94 19.50 -2.97
CA TYR A 112 16.76 19.56 -3.86
C TYR A 112 16.16 18.17 -4.08
N LEU A 113 16.98 17.16 -4.38
CA LEU A 113 16.51 15.79 -4.58
C LEU A 113 15.89 15.22 -3.30
N GLY A 114 16.52 15.42 -2.15
CA GLY A 114 16.01 14.96 -0.86
C GLY A 114 14.70 15.63 -0.46
N THR A 115 14.58 16.95 -0.64
CA THR A 115 13.33 17.67 -0.33
C THR A 115 12.20 17.30 -1.29
N SER A 116 12.47 17.20 -2.60
CA SER A 116 11.50 16.72 -3.58
C SER A 116 11.06 15.28 -3.31
N ALA A 117 11.98 14.37 -2.94
CA ALA A 117 11.65 13.00 -2.56
C ALA A 117 10.68 12.95 -1.37
N LEU A 118 10.96 13.75 -0.34
CA LEU A 118 10.11 13.84 0.85
C LEU A 118 8.71 14.39 0.52
N LEU A 119 8.64 15.45 -0.30
CA LEU A 119 7.38 16.05 -0.72
C LEU A 119 6.53 15.07 -1.55
N LEU A 120 7.14 14.35 -2.50
CA LEU A 120 6.43 13.35 -3.29
C LEU A 120 5.94 12.17 -2.45
N THR A 121 6.74 11.73 -1.48
CA THR A 121 6.33 10.66 -0.56
C THR A 121 5.15 11.10 0.31
N ALA A 122 5.20 12.32 0.85
CA ALA A 122 4.09 12.90 1.61
C ALA A 122 2.82 13.06 0.76
N LEU A 123 2.97 13.50 -0.50
CA LEU A 123 1.87 13.59 -1.46
C LEU A 123 1.27 12.21 -1.73
N ALA A 124 2.09 11.18 -1.97
CA ALA A 124 1.61 9.82 -2.17
C ALA A 124 0.79 9.31 -0.99
N ILE A 125 1.25 9.57 0.25
CA ILE A 125 0.50 9.22 1.48
C ILE A 125 -0.84 9.95 1.52
N ALA A 126 -0.85 11.26 1.25
CA ALA A 126 -2.10 12.03 1.24
C ALA A 126 -3.10 11.53 0.18
N LEU A 127 -2.60 11.17 -1.01
CA LEU A 127 -3.42 10.62 -2.09
C LEU A 127 -4.00 9.25 -1.74
N GLU A 128 -3.20 8.39 -1.10
CA GLU A 128 -3.65 7.08 -0.65
C GLU A 128 -4.69 7.20 0.48
N VAL A 129 -4.47 8.08 1.46
CA VAL A 129 -5.46 8.36 2.53
C VAL A 129 -6.76 8.89 1.92
N HIS A 130 -6.68 9.84 0.98
CA HIS A 130 -7.87 10.36 0.30
C HIS A 130 -8.59 9.29 -0.54
N ARG A 131 -7.85 8.32 -1.07
CA ARG A 131 -8.40 7.20 -1.84
C ARG A 131 -9.03 6.14 -0.94
N SER A 132 -8.46 5.87 0.23
CA SER A 132 -8.97 4.89 1.20
C SER A 132 -10.41 5.21 1.62
N ASP A 133 -10.79 6.49 1.68
CA ASP A 133 -12.17 6.92 1.96
C ASP A 133 -13.16 6.61 0.82
N LYS A 134 -12.66 6.25 -0.38
CA LYS A 134 -13.44 6.14 -1.62
C LYS A 134 -13.36 4.77 -2.32
N ALA A 135 -12.57 3.81 -1.83
CA ALA A 135 -12.17 2.62 -2.61
C ALA A 135 -12.87 1.29 -2.25
N TYR A 136 -13.89 1.29 -1.39
CA TYR A 136 -14.76 0.11 -1.23
C TYR A 136 -15.70 0.01 -2.44
N VAL A 137 -15.30 -0.78 -3.43
CA VAL A 137 -16.14 -1.08 -4.59
C VAL A 137 -16.89 -2.37 -4.30
N CYS A 138 -18.20 -2.33 -4.48
CA CYS A 138 -19.02 -3.53 -4.44
C CYS A 138 -19.53 -3.85 -5.84
N THR A 139 -19.51 -5.11 -6.21
CA THR A 139 -20.15 -5.62 -7.43
C THR A 139 -21.10 -6.74 -7.07
N ASP A 140 -22.27 -6.69 -7.67
CA ASP A 140 -23.32 -7.67 -7.46
C ASP A 140 -23.40 -8.60 -8.67
N VAL A 141 -23.32 -9.90 -8.43
CA VAL A 141 -23.39 -10.93 -9.49
C VAL A 141 -24.65 -11.75 -9.29
N GLU A 142 -25.58 -11.66 -10.25
CA GLU A 142 -26.80 -12.47 -10.27
C GLU A 142 -26.43 -13.94 -10.53
N TYR A 143 -26.85 -14.82 -9.64
CA TYR A 143 -26.63 -16.26 -9.75
C TYR A 143 -27.84 -16.96 -10.36
N ALA A 144 -29.04 -16.60 -9.88
CA ALA A 144 -30.28 -17.23 -10.33
C ALA A 144 -31.47 -16.32 -10.11
N ARG A 145 -32.52 -16.55 -10.91
CA ARG A 145 -33.78 -15.82 -10.83
C ARG A 145 -34.94 -16.80 -10.84
N VAL A 146 -35.77 -16.75 -9.80
CA VAL A 146 -36.94 -17.60 -9.64
C VAL A 146 -38.19 -16.76 -9.79
N ARG A 147 -38.93 -16.96 -10.89
CA ARG A 147 -40.16 -16.22 -11.20
C ARG A 147 -41.32 -16.69 -10.32
N SER A 148 -42.10 -15.74 -9.82
CA SER A 148 -43.37 -16.07 -9.17
C SER A 148 -44.40 -16.50 -10.23
N PRO A 149 -45.14 -17.59 -10.01
CA PRO A 149 -46.20 -18.01 -10.93
C PRO A 149 -47.45 -17.12 -10.82
N GLU A 150 -47.67 -16.50 -9.67
CA GLU A 150 -48.90 -15.74 -9.36
C GLU A 150 -48.72 -14.22 -9.47
N LYS A 151 -47.48 -13.73 -9.30
CA LYS A 151 -47.16 -12.30 -9.27
C LYS A 151 -46.17 -11.94 -10.38
N ALA A 152 -46.23 -10.71 -10.89
CA ALA A 152 -45.29 -10.20 -11.89
C ALA A 152 -43.89 -9.86 -11.32
N VAL A 153 -43.40 -10.67 -10.38
CA VAL A 153 -42.14 -10.47 -9.66
C VAL A 153 -41.29 -11.73 -9.65
N SER A 154 -39.98 -11.55 -9.51
CA SER A 154 -38.98 -12.60 -9.42
C SER A 154 -38.16 -12.43 -8.15
N ALA A 155 -37.83 -13.55 -7.51
CA ALA A 155 -36.79 -13.59 -6.50
C ALA A 155 -35.44 -13.70 -7.21
N VAL A 156 -34.59 -12.71 -7.03
CA VAL A 156 -33.25 -12.66 -7.62
C VAL A 156 -32.24 -13.01 -6.55
N ILE A 157 -31.50 -14.08 -6.79
CA ILE A 157 -30.43 -14.57 -5.93
C ILE A 157 -29.14 -14.03 -6.50
N PHE A 158 -28.38 -13.32 -5.68
CA PHE A 158 -27.14 -12.70 -6.12
C PHE A 158 -26.11 -12.69 -5.01
N THR A 159 -24.85 -12.54 -5.42
CA THR A 159 -23.72 -12.48 -4.51
C THR A 159 -23.08 -11.12 -4.63
N ARG A 160 -22.94 -10.43 -3.49
CA ARG A 160 -22.26 -9.15 -3.40
C ARG A 160 -20.83 -9.37 -3.00
N TYR A 161 -19.95 -8.93 -3.89
CA TYR A 161 -18.51 -8.94 -3.72
C TYR A 161 -18.09 -7.52 -3.36
N CYS A 162 -17.62 -7.31 -2.12
CA CYS A 162 -17.07 -6.03 -1.70
C CYS A 162 -15.61 -6.23 -1.32
N ALA A 163 -14.73 -5.43 -1.91
CA ALA A 163 -13.32 -5.41 -1.57
C ALA A 163 -12.74 -4.01 -1.84
N GLU A 164 -11.55 -3.79 -1.30
CA GLU A 164 -10.73 -2.65 -1.65
C GLU A 164 -10.18 -2.89 -3.08
N TYR A 165 -10.45 -1.97 -4.01
CA TYR A 165 -9.96 -2.00 -5.40
C TYR A 165 -10.62 -3.00 -6.36
N ASP A 166 -10.58 -4.31 -6.07
CA ASP A 166 -11.17 -5.35 -6.95
C ASP A 166 -12.20 -6.20 -6.19
N PRO A 167 -13.51 -5.97 -6.39
CA PRO A 167 -14.56 -6.71 -5.70
C PRO A 167 -14.41 -8.21 -5.89
N MET A 168 -13.96 -8.70 -7.05
CA MET A 168 -13.84 -10.14 -7.32
C MET A 168 -12.82 -10.86 -6.43
N THR A 169 -11.93 -10.12 -5.75
CA THR A 169 -10.99 -10.66 -4.76
C THR A 169 -11.57 -10.74 -3.34
N SER A 170 -12.86 -10.39 -3.17
CA SER A 170 -13.52 -10.40 -1.85
C SER A 170 -13.41 -11.78 -1.20
N LYS A 171 -12.80 -11.81 -0.01
CA LYS A 171 -12.63 -13.05 0.77
C LYS A 171 -13.94 -13.59 1.33
N ASN A 172 -14.91 -12.69 1.55
CA ASN A 172 -16.17 -13.00 2.21
C ASN A 172 -17.34 -12.44 1.39
N PRO A 173 -17.65 -13.05 0.23
CA PRO A 173 -18.79 -12.63 -0.56
C PRO A 173 -20.11 -12.90 0.19
N ILE A 174 -21.02 -11.94 0.12
CA ILE A 174 -22.29 -11.96 0.85
C ILE A 174 -23.40 -12.40 -0.11
N GLN A 175 -24.04 -13.53 0.18
CA GLN A 175 -25.24 -13.94 -0.57
C GLN A 175 -26.46 -13.19 -0.07
N MET A 176 -27.28 -12.72 -1.01
CA MET A 176 -28.51 -12.00 -0.74
C MET A 176 -29.60 -12.40 -1.72
N ILE A 177 -30.85 -12.15 -1.32
CA ILE A 177 -32.01 -12.35 -2.18
C ILE A 177 -32.81 -11.06 -2.18
N MET A 178 -33.21 -10.60 -3.36
CA MET A 178 -34.13 -9.48 -3.52
C MET A 178 -35.35 -9.90 -4.34
N VAL A 179 -36.42 -9.12 -4.27
CA VAL A 179 -37.56 -9.28 -5.16
C VAL A 179 -37.63 -8.07 -6.07
N ALA A 180 -37.67 -8.32 -7.38
CA ALA A 180 -37.80 -7.29 -8.41
C ALA A 180 -38.85 -7.69 -9.43
N LYS A 181 -39.29 -6.75 -10.28
CA LYS A 181 -40.17 -7.11 -11.39
C LYS A 181 -39.42 -8.02 -12.37
N ASN A 182 -40.18 -8.83 -13.11
CA ASN A 182 -39.61 -9.84 -14.00
C ASN A 182 -38.64 -9.29 -15.06
N SER A 183 -38.81 -8.02 -15.47
CA SER A 183 -37.97 -7.34 -16.46
C SER A 183 -36.87 -6.46 -15.86
N GLU A 184 -36.82 -6.31 -14.54
CA GLU A 184 -35.85 -5.41 -13.88
C GLU A 184 -34.52 -6.13 -13.65
N THR A 185 -33.44 -5.46 -14.05
CA THR A 185 -32.06 -5.85 -13.71
C THR A 185 -31.76 -5.55 -12.25
N LEU A 186 -30.70 -6.16 -11.72
CA LEU A 186 -30.25 -5.86 -10.38
C LEU A 186 -29.93 -4.35 -10.24
N PRO A 187 -30.44 -3.65 -9.22
CA PRO A 187 -30.12 -2.26 -8.99
C PRO A 187 -28.65 -2.11 -8.61
N SER A 188 -27.98 -1.10 -9.16
CA SER A 188 -26.58 -0.78 -8.83
C SER A 188 -26.39 -0.25 -7.41
N ASN A 189 -27.48 0.18 -6.75
CA ASN A 189 -27.44 0.66 -5.37
C ASN A 189 -28.47 -0.06 -4.50
N LEU A 190 -27.98 -1.02 -3.71
CA LEU A 190 -28.78 -1.83 -2.79
C LEU A 190 -29.05 -1.17 -1.44
N GLN A 191 -28.52 0.03 -1.15
CA GLN A 191 -28.70 0.66 0.19
C GLN A 191 -30.18 0.90 0.56
N ARG A 192 -31.06 1.00 -0.45
CA ARG A 192 -32.50 1.24 -0.26
C ARG A 192 -33.37 0.10 -0.79
N THR A 193 -32.76 -1.01 -1.20
CA THR A 193 -33.50 -2.14 -1.74
C THR A 193 -33.79 -3.12 -0.61
N PRO A 194 -35.05 -3.52 -0.41
CA PRO A 194 -35.37 -4.56 0.55
C PRO A 194 -34.73 -5.88 0.12
N VAL A 195 -33.91 -6.46 0.98
CA VAL A 195 -33.17 -7.70 0.74
C VAL A 195 -33.33 -8.68 1.89
N ILE A 196 -33.12 -9.96 1.59
CA ILE A 196 -32.90 -11.01 2.58
C ILE A 196 -31.39 -11.19 2.71
N TRP A 197 -30.87 -10.91 3.91
CA TRP A 197 -29.49 -11.12 4.28
C TRP A 197 -29.29 -12.56 4.69
N MET A 198 -28.41 -13.29 4.01
CA MET A 198 -28.16 -14.70 4.34
C MET A 198 -27.23 -14.90 5.53
N ASN A 199 -26.55 -13.85 6.03
CA ASN A 199 -25.76 -13.88 7.27
C ASN A 199 -24.83 -15.11 7.40
N ASP A 200 -23.98 -15.31 6.39
CA ASP A 200 -23.04 -16.45 6.29
C ASP A 200 -23.69 -17.85 6.17
N ASN A 201 -24.95 -17.91 5.76
CA ASN A 201 -25.61 -19.15 5.35
C ASN A 201 -25.58 -19.29 3.82
N ASP A 202 -25.50 -20.53 3.35
CA ASP A 202 -25.67 -20.84 1.94
C ASP A 202 -27.14 -21.04 1.60
N ILE A 203 -27.53 -20.59 0.42
CA ILE A 203 -28.85 -20.84 -0.16
C ILE A 203 -28.87 -22.26 -0.73
N ASP A 204 -29.72 -23.13 -0.18
CA ASP A 204 -29.93 -24.51 -0.66
C ASP A 204 -31.05 -24.57 -1.70
N GLY A 205 -32.04 -23.68 -1.61
CA GLY A 205 -33.07 -23.57 -2.64
C GLY A 205 -34.04 -22.43 -2.39
N VAL A 206 -34.64 -21.93 -3.47
CA VAL A 206 -35.65 -20.86 -3.43
C VAL A 206 -36.85 -21.28 -4.26
N SER A 207 -38.05 -21.14 -3.71
CA SER A 207 -39.30 -21.49 -4.39
C SER A 207 -40.44 -20.57 -4.02
N TRP A 208 -41.44 -20.47 -4.90
CA TRP A 208 -42.68 -19.76 -4.66
C TRP A 208 -43.79 -20.75 -4.35
N THR A 209 -44.62 -20.45 -3.36
CA THR A 209 -45.83 -21.22 -3.03
C THR A 209 -46.86 -20.28 -2.45
N GLU A 210 -48.07 -20.24 -3.02
CA GLU A 210 -49.19 -19.41 -2.55
C GLU A 210 -48.80 -17.93 -2.35
N GLY A 211 -48.10 -17.36 -3.34
CA GLY A 211 -47.66 -15.96 -3.30
C GLY A 211 -46.62 -15.60 -2.23
N LYS A 212 -46.09 -16.60 -1.50
CA LYS A 212 -45.04 -16.50 -0.48
C LYS A 212 -43.71 -17.05 -1.01
N LEU A 213 -42.61 -16.41 -0.62
CA LEU A 213 -41.25 -16.84 -0.97
C LEU A 213 -40.70 -17.78 0.10
N PHE A 214 -40.30 -18.97 -0.30
CA PHE A 214 -39.65 -19.95 0.57
C PHE A 214 -38.16 -20.01 0.25
N VAL A 215 -37.33 -19.77 1.26
CA VAL A 215 -35.87 -19.81 1.15
C VAL A 215 -35.37 -20.91 2.09
N ARG A 216 -34.84 -21.98 1.49
CA ARG A 216 -34.13 -23.04 2.19
C ARG A 216 -32.67 -22.69 2.31
N TYR A 217 -32.12 -22.78 3.52
CA TYR A 217 -30.74 -22.40 3.79
C TYR A 217 -30.04 -23.39 4.72
N ARG A 218 -28.72 -23.42 4.63
CA ARG A 218 -27.84 -24.20 5.52
C ARG A 218 -26.72 -23.32 6.07
N ALA A 219 -26.29 -23.57 7.30
CA ALA A 219 -25.13 -22.87 7.85
C ALA A 219 -23.86 -23.34 7.12
N ARG A 220 -22.94 -22.42 6.79
CA ARG A 220 -21.62 -22.79 6.25
C ARG A 220 -20.84 -23.58 7.30
N GLU A 221 -20.11 -24.61 6.85
CA GLU A 221 -19.38 -25.55 7.72
C GLU A 221 -18.40 -24.86 8.69
N HIS A 222 -17.84 -23.71 8.30
CA HIS A 222 -16.86 -22.98 9.09
C HIS A 222 -17.47 -22.04 10.15
N VAL A 223 -18.80 -21.90 10.22
CA VAL A 223 -19.47 -20.96 11.13
C VAL A 223 -20.08 -21.72 12.32
N LYS A 224 -19.40 -21.68 13.47
CA LYS A 224 -19.80 -22.42 14.70
C LYS A 224 -21.17 -22.02 15.26
N LYS A 225 -21.65 -20.80 14.98
CA LYS A 225 -22.98 -20.28 15.34
C LYS A 225 -23.44 -19.31 14.25
N GLY A 226 -23.96 -19.83 13.14
CA GLY A 226 -24.52 -19.00 12.08
C GLY A 226 -25.68 -18.15 12.59
N ILE A 227 -25.65 -16.85 12.31
CA ILE A 227 -26.80 -15.98 12.53
C ILE A 227 -27.84 -16.38 11.49
N ALA A 228 -29.11 -16.56 11.89
CA ALA A 228 -30.15 -16.91 10.94
C ALA A 228 -30.28 -15.82 9.85
N PRO A 229 -30.67 -16.17 8.61
CA PRO A 229 -30.99 -15.18 7.60
C PRO A 229 -32.09 -14.22 8.09
N GLN A 230 -32.08 -12.99 7.60
CA GLN A 230 -33.03 -11.97 8.00
C GLN A 230 -33.58 -11.25 6.77
N ALA A 231 -34.92 -11.22 6.66
CA ALA A 231 -35.61 -10.38 5.69
C ALA A 231 -35.78 -8.97 6.26
N SER A 232 -35.63 -7.95 5.43
CA SER A 232 -35.97 -6.58 5.82
C SER A 232 -37.46 -6.46 6.17
N SER A 233 -37.81 -5.58 7.10
CA SER A 233 -39.20 -5.41 7.56
C SER A 233 -40.15 -4.91 6.47
N ASP A 234 -39.60 -4.24 5.45
CA ASP A 234 -40.26 -3.69 4.28
C ASP A 234 -40.18 -4.62 3.05
N PHE A 235 -39.84 -5.90 3.24
CA PHE A 235 -39.73 -6.85 2.13
C PHE A 235 -41.09 -7.00 1.42
N PRO A 236 -41.13 -6.93 0.07
CA PRO A 236 -42.37 -6.71 -0.68
C PRO A 236 -43.31 -7.92 -0.73
N VAL A 237 -42.87 -9.08 -0.24
CA VAL A 237 -43.65 -10.31 -0.19
C VAL A 237 -43.43 -11.02 1.14
N PRO A 238 -44.40 -11.83 1.61
CA PRO A 238 -44.16 -12.70 2.75
C PRO A 238 -43.01 -13.67 2.46
N VAL A 239 -42.15 -13.89 3.47
CA VAL A 239 -40.98 -14.79 3.37
C VAL A 239 -41.09 -15.89 4.43
N ALA A 240 -40.75 -17.11 4.05
CA ALA A 240 -40.48 -18.21 4.97
C ALA A 240 -39.01 -18.64 4.84
N LEU A 241 -38.27 -18.50 5.93
CA LEU A 241 -36.87 -18.93 6.03
C LEU A 241 -36.84 -20.31 6.68
N VAL A 242 -36.43 -21.33 5.93
CA VAL A 242 -36.44 -22.74 6.37
C VAL A 242 -35.01 -23.24 6.47
N ARG A 243 -34.59 -23.60 7.68
CA ARG A 243 -33.28 -24.21 7.90
C ARG A 243 -33.34 -25.70 7.53
N ARG A 244 -32.36 -26.16 6.75
CA ARG A 244 -32.15 -27.59 6.47
C ARG A 244 -31.29 -28.24 7.54
#